data_AF-A0A2G6B9M3-F1
#
_entry.id   AF-A0A2G6B9M3-F1
#
_cell.length_a   1.000
_cell.length_b   1.000
_cell.length_c   1.000
_cell.angle_alpha   90.00
_cell.angle_beta   90.00
_cell.angle_gamma   90.00
#
_symmetry.space_group_name_H-M   'P 1'
#
loop_
_entity.id
_entity.type
_entity.pdbx_description
1 polymer ?
#
loop_
_entity_poly.entity_id
_entity_poly.type
_entity_poly.pdbx_seq_one_letter_code
_entity_poly.pdbx_strand_id
1 'polypeptide(L)'
;MKQELPKQETGRGDVTDLVWSRANKSQRVFSHVVEALSQGKQPDVEMIYDIGYLFRTTAVYGNGKFGIAPYEHMKDNHTFSGAYQSQMFALYMLRHFSFDLVEHIARKNNPEAATLQPEIKKLLGTGNATGLGMVPYLISHPKLLHLLTWISLQTWSIGHLHLQ
;
A
#
# COMPACT_ATOMS: atom_id res chain seq x y z
N MET A 1 7.77 -20.12 -0.79
CA MET A 1 7.05 -18.83 -0.78
C MET A 1 6.24 -18.55 -2.06
N LYS A 2 6.85 -18.37 -3.25
CA LYS A 2 6.11 -18.04 -4.50
C LYS A 2 5.02 -19.04 -4.93
N GLN A 3 5.14 -20.32 -4.56
CA GLN A 3 4.16 -21.36 -4.92
C GLN A 3 2.92 -21.40 -4.01
N GLU A 4 3.01 -20.90 -2.78
CA GLU A 4 1.92 -20.95 -1.79
C GLU A 4 1.05 -19.70 -1.80
N LEU A 5 1.65 -18.54 -2.12
CA LEU A 5 0.96 -17.26 -2.23
C LEU A 5 -0.27 -17.29 -3.17
N PRO A 6 -0.23 -17.96 -4.34
CA PRO A 6 -1.37 -18.06 -5.24
C PRO A 6 -2.52 -18.94 -4.70
N LYS A 7 -2.24 -19.82 -3.72
CA LYS A 7 -3.22 -20.78 -3.17
C LYS A 7 -4.18 -20.14 -2.15
N GLN A 8 -4.04 -18.83 -1.91
CA GLN A 8 -4.89 -17.97 -1.08
C GLN A 8 -5.16 -18.49 0.34
N GLU A 9 -6.14 -19.38 0.49
CA GLU A 9 -6.62 -19.88 1.79
C GLU A 9 -6.08 -21.28 2.16
N THR A 10 -5.61 -22.03 1.16
CA THR A 10 -4.96 -23.33 1.35
C THR A 10 -3.44 -23.21 1.43
N GLY A 11 -2.89 -22.06 1.02
CA GLY A 11 -1.49 -21.72 1.21
C GLY A 11 -1.12 -21.65 2.69
N ARG A 12 0.14 -21.97 2.98
CA ARG A 12 0.75 -21.78 4.29
C ARG A 12 1.87 -20.77 4.19
N GLY A 13 1.84 -19.79 5.08
CA GLY A 13 2.94 -18.86 5.28
C GLY A 13 4.06 -19.46 6.12
N ASP A 14 5.12 -18.69 6.25
CA ASP A 14 6.22 -18.98 7.18
C ASP A 14 6.10 -18.08 8.41
N VAL A 15 6.70 -18.48 9.53
CA VAL A 15 6.78 -17.68 10.77
C VAL A 15 7.59 -16.40 10.60
N THR A 16 8.25 -16.23 9.45
CA THR A 16 8.94 -15.00 9.03
C THR A 16 8.03 -14.03 8.26
N ASP A 17 6.88 -14.50 7.76
CA ASP A 17 5.91 -13.66 7.07
C ASP A 17 5.11 -12.86 8.10
N LEU A 18 5.21 -11.53 8.08
CA LEU A 18 4.47 -10.70 9.04
C LEU A 18 3.03 -10.43 8.58
N VAL A 19 2.86 -10.16 7.28
CA VAL A 19 1.57 -9.74 6.69
C VAL A 19 1.42 -10.28 5.28
N TRP A 20 0.26 -10.85 5.01
CA TRP A 20 -0.16 -11.21 3.66
C TRP A 20 -1.32 -10.32 3.23
N SER A 21 -1.27 -9.78 2.01
CA SER A 21 -2.33 -8.93 1.47
C SER A 21 -2.75 -9.39 0.08
N ARG A 22 -4.04 -9.28 -0.21
CA ARG A 22 -4.60 -9.48 -1.55
C ARG A 22 -5.15 -8.18 -2.07
N ALA A 23 -4.69 -7.77 -3.25
CA ALA A 23 -5.11 -6.55 -3.90
C ALA A 23 -5.42 -6.78 -5.38
N ASN A 24 -6.37 -6.00 -5.90
CA ASN A 24 -6.73 -5.95 -7.31
C ASN A 24 -6.49 -4.54 -7.85
N LYS A 25 -6.18 -4.46 -9.15
CA LYS A 25 -6.08 -3.18 -9.86
C LYS A 25 -7.47 -2.55 -9.99
N SER A 26 -7.58 -1.25 -9.73
CA SER A 26 -8.73 -0.45 -10.13
C SER A 26 -8.64 -0.19 -11.62
N GLN A 27 -9.15 -1.13 -12.43
CA GLN A 27 -8.85 -1.18 -13.87
C GLN A 27 -9.08 0.16 -14.58
N ARG A 28 -10.18 0.87 -14.29
CA ARG A 28 -10.53 2.16 -14.90
C ARG A 28 -9.47 3.24 -14.65
N VAL A 29 -9.21 3.56 -13.37
CA VAL A 29 -8.24 4.61 -13.01
C VAL A 29 -6.83 4.19 -13.33
N PHE A 30 -6.49 2.92 -13.13
CA PHE A 30 -5.15 2.42 -13.41
C PHE A 30 -4.80 2.60 -14.89
N SER A 31 -5.69 2.20 -15.80
CA SER A 31 -5.49 2.39 -17.25
C SER A 31 -5.43 3.87 -17.62
N HIS A 32 -6.33 4.70 -17.09
CA HIS A 32 -6.34 6.14 -17.34
C HIS A 32 -5.03 6.82 -16.90
N VAL A 33 -4.52 6.48 -15.73
CA VAL A 33 -3.26 7.03 -15.22
C VAL A 33 -2.10 6.61 -16.09
N VAL A 34 -1.99 5.33 -16.45
CA VAL A 34 -0.92 4.87 -17.36
C VAL A 34 -0.97 5.61 -18.69
N GLU A 35 -2.16 5.74 -19.29
CA GLU A 35 -2.34 6.41 -20.58
C GLU A 35 -1.98 7.90 -20.51
N ALA A 36 -2.49 8.62 -19.51
CA ALA A 36 -2.18 10.04 -19.33
C ALA A 36 -0.68 10.28 -19.18
N LEU A 37 -0.01 9.50 -18.34
CA LEU A 37 1.43 9.60 -18.12
C LEU A 37 2.22 9.26 -19.39
N SER A 38 1.82 8.22 -20.13
CA SER A 38 2.44 7.86 -21.42
C SER A 38 2.32 8.98 -22.47
N GLN A 39 1.29 9.82 -22.38
CA GLN A 39 1.12 11.01 -23.23
C GLN A 39 1.87 12.25 -22.70
N GLY A 40 2.65 12.12 -21.63
CA GLY A 40 3.34 13.24 -20.97
C GLY A 40 2.42 14.15 -20.17
N LYS A 41 1.21 13.71 -19.83
CA LYS A 41 0.18 14.49 -19.12
C LYS A 41 -0.08 13.92 -17.73
N GLN A 42 -0.71 14.72 -16.87
CA GLN A 42 -1.25 14.24 -15.61
C GLN A 42 -2.66 13.65 -15.81
N PRO A 43 -3.06 12.64 -15.02
CA PRO A 43 -4.41 12.09 -15.08
C PRO A 43 -5.45 13.10 -14.61
N ASP A 44 -6.66 12.99 -15.17
CA ASP A 44 -7.85 13.70 -14.70
C ASP A 44 -8.08 13.54 -13.19
N VAL A 45 -7.99 14.66 -12.49
CA VAL A 45 -8.08 14.77 -11.04
C VAL A 45 -9.48 14.42 -10.53
N GLU A 46 -10.55 14.68 -11.28
CA GLU A 46 -11.91 14.31 -10.87
C GLU A 46 -12.06 12.78 -10.82
N MET A 47 -11.51 12.08 -11.81
CA MET A 47 -11.47 10.62 -11.82
C MET A 47 -10.64 10.06 -10.65
N ILE A 48 -9.54 10.73 -10.29
CA ILE A 48 -8.74 10.36 -9.11
C ILE A 48 -9.55 10.56 -7.82
N TYR A 49 -10.30 11.66 -7.68
CA TYR A 49 -11.12 11.91 -6.50
C TYR A 49 -12.27 10.92 -6.34
N ASP A 50 -12.94 10.56 -7.43
CA ASP A 50 -14.08 9.65 -7.43
C ASP A 50 -13.71 8.23 -6.94
N ILE A 51 -12.55 7.71 -7.36
CA ILE A 51 -12.10 6.37 -6.98
C ILE A 51 -11.14 6.37 -5.80
N GLY A 52 -10.17 7.28 -5.77
CA GLY A 52 -9.24 7.46 -4.64
C GLY A 52 -8.20 6.36 -4.45
N TYR A 53 -8.04 5.41 -5.38
CA TYR A 53 -7.00 4.37 -5.29
C TYR A 53 -6.63 3.76 -6.65
N LEU A 54 -5.37 3.36 -6.79
CA LEU A 54 -4.91 2.53 -7.92
C LEU A 54 -5.14 1.05 -7.64
N PHE A 55 -4.88 0.61 -6.42
CA PHE A 55 -5.08 -0.76 -5.96
C PHE A 55 -6.14 -0.80 -4.86
N ARG A 56 -7.07 -1.75 -4.99
CA ARG A 56 -8.06 -2.08 -3.96
C ARG A 56 -7.63 -3.33 -3.24
N THR A 57 -7.41 -3.23 -1.94
CA THR A 57 -7.21 -4.41 -1.10
C THR A 57 -8.54 -5.11 -0.86
N THR A 58 -8.49 -6.44 -0.80
CA THR A 58 -9.64 -7.30 -0.48
C THR A 58 -9.45 -8.02 0.84
N ALA A 59 -8.19 -8.21 1.25
CA ALA A 59 -7.84 -8.77 2.53
C ALA A 59 -6.42 -8.32 2.93
N VAL A 60 -6.24 -8.13 4.23
CA VAL A 60 -4.94 -7.95 4.88
C VAL A 60 -4.93 -8.89 6.08
N TYR A 61 -4.04 -9.87 6.06
CA TYR A 61 -3.92 -10.93 7.05
C TYR A 61 -2.65 -10.73 7.88
N GLY A 62 -2.76 -10.92 9.18
CA GLY A 62 -1.65 -10.93 10.14
C GLY A 62 -1.99 -11.84 11.31
N ASN A 63 -1.14 -11.82 12.35
CA ASN A 63 -1.40 -12.46 13.64
C ASN A 63 -1.70 -13.97 13.54
N GLY A 64 -0.81 -14.76 12.92
CA GLY A 64 -0.95 -16.22 12.90
C GLY A 64 -1.86 -16.78 11.81
N LYS A 65 -2.61 -15.94 11.09
CA LYS A 65 -3.55 -16.41 10.05
C LYS A 65 -2.80 -17.07 8.88
N PHE A 66 -3.20 -18.27 8.49
CA PHE A 66 -2.51 -19.10 7.48
C PHE A 66 -1.08 -19.54 7.86
N GLY A 67 -0.70 -19.47 9.14
CA GLY A 67 0.63 -19.89 9.59
C GLY A 67 1.71 -18.81 9.44
N ILE A 68 1.33 -17.58 9.07
CA ILE A 68 2.21 -16.40 9.14
C ILE A 68 2.55 -16.09 10.62
N ALA A 69 3.51 -15.21 10.87
CA ALA A 69 3.98 -14.87 12.21
C ALA A 69 2.81 -14.53 13.17
N PRO A 70 2.75 -15.17 14.36
CA PRO A 70 1.81 -14.77 15.39
C PRO A 70 2.23 -13.41 15.97
N TYR A 71 1.29 -12.69 16.60
CA TYR A 71 1.55 -11.36 17.14
C TYR A 71 2.68 -11.34 18.19
N GLU A 72 2.84 -12.45 18.90
CA GLU A 72 3.91 -12.70 19.88
C GLU A 72 5.31 -12.50 19.30
N HIS A 73 5.54 -12.82 18.03
CA HIS A 73 6.83 -12.62 17.36
C HIS A 73 7.15 -11.15 17.11
N MET A 74 6.14 -10.28 17.21
CA MET A 74 6.27 -8.84 17.07
C MET A 74 6.21 -8.11 18.42
N LYS A 75 6.13 -8.82 19.56
CA LYS A 75 6.21 -8.19 20.89
C LYS A 75 7.67 -7.80 21.23
N ASP A 76 7.81 -6.89 22.18
CA ASP A 76 9.05 -6.46 22.85
C ASP A 76 10.26 -6.14 21.93
N ASN A 77 10.56 -4.84 21.77
CA ASN A 77 11.70 -4.31 21.00
C ASN A 77 11.67 -4.56 19.47
N HIS A 78 10.51 -4.97 18.92
CA HIS A 78 10.29 -5.08 17.48
C HIS A 78 9.74 -3.77 16.87
N THR A 79 10.20 -3.40 15.67
CA THR A 79 9.79 -2.17 14.97
C THR A 79 8.27 -2.09 14.69
N PHE A 80 7.62 -3.25 14.58
CA PHE A 80 6.16 -3.37 14.38
C PHE A 80 5.40 -3.85 15.64
N SER A 81 5.91 -3.53 16.83
CA SER A 81 5.31 -3.97 18.11
C SER A 81 3.99 -3.30 18.46
N GLY A 82 3.60 -2.24 17.77
CA GLY A 82 2.28 -1.65 17.90
C GLY A 82 1.21 -2.43 17.13
N ALA A 83 0.00 -2.44 17.68
CA ALA A 83 -1.15 -3.06 17.02
C ALA A 83 -1.33 -2.52 15.59
N TYR A 84 -1.52 -3.45 14.66
CA TYR A 84 -1.71 -3.20 13.22
C TYR A 84 -0.53 -2.50 12.50
N GLN A 85 0.62 -2.26 13.13
CA GLN A 85 1.72 -1.52 12.50
C GLN A 85 2.29 -2.24 11.27
N SER A 86 2.50 -3.56 11.34
CA SER A 86 2.99 -4.33 10.20
C SER A 86 1.97 -4.32 9.05
N GLN A 87 0.67 -4.42 9.37
CA GLN A 87 -0.41 -4.37 8.38
C GLN A 87 -0.49 -3.00 7.70
N MET A 88 -0.36 -1.92 8.47
CA MET A 88 -0.35 -0.56 7.94
C MET A 88 0.89 -0.28 7.10
N PHE A 89 2.05 -0.80 7.50
CA PHE A 89 3.26 -0.73 6.69
C PHE A 89 3.09 -1.47 5.36
N ALA A 90 2.49 -2.66 5.36
CA ALA A 90 2.20 -3.39 4.13
C ALA A 90 1.25 -2.61 3.20
N LEU A 91 0.22 -1.96 3.74
CA LEU A 91 -0.67 -1.08 2.97
C LEU A 91 0.06 0.16 2.42
N TYR A 92 0.93 0.76 3.21
CA TYR A 92 1.77 1.87 2.77
C TYR A 92 2.68 1.45 1.61
N MET A 93 3.37 0.32 1.74
CA MET A 93 4.22 -0.22 0.68
C MET A 93 3.42 -0.53 -0.59
N LEU A 94 2.24 -1.13 -0.45
CA LEU A 94 1.36 -1.42 -1.58
C LEU A 94 0.91 -0.15 -2.32
N ARG A 95 0.61 0.92 -1.56
CA ARG A 95 0.30 2.24 -2.12
C ARG A 95 1.45 2.78 -2.96
N HIS A 96 2.66 2.80 -2.40
CA HIS A 96 3.85 3.30 -3.10
C HIS A 96 4.17 2.47 -4.34
N PHE A 97 4.15 1.14 -4.21
CA PHE A 97 4.33 0.23 -5.33
C PHE A 97 3.33 0.48 -6.47
N SER A 98 2.09 0.86 -6.15
CA SER A 98 1.09 1.16 -7.18
C SER A 98 1.47 2.38 -8.04
N PHE A 99 2.14 3.39 -7.46
CA PHE A 99 2.66 4.54 -8.20
C PHE A 99 3.82 4.13 -9.11
N ASP A 100 4.78 3.39 -8.55
CA ASP A 100 5.95 2.93 -9.29
C ASP A 100 5.54 2.04 -10.47
N LEU A 101 4.51 1.22 -10.28
CA LEU A 101 4.01 0.33 -11.32
C LEU A 101 3.36 1.11 -12.48
N VAL A 102 2.49 2.09 -12.20
CA VAL A 102 1.88 2.89 -13.29
C VAL A 102 2.92 3.72 -14.02
N GLU A 103 3.88 4.32 -13.31
CA GLU A 103 4.98 5.09 -13.91
C GLU A 103 5.93 4.20 -14.71
N HIS A 104 6.21 2.98 -14.25
CA HIS A 104 7.02 2.02 -14.98
C HIS A 104 6.35 1.59 -16.28
N ILE A 105 5.07 1.22 -16.22
CA ILE A 105 4.31 0.82 -17.42
C ILE A 105 4.20 2.01 -18.38
N ALA A 106 3.94 3.21 -17.87
CA ALA A 106 3.87 4.41 -18.70
C ALA A 106 5.18 4.68 -19.45
N ARG A 107 6.32 4.55 -18.76
CA ARG A 107 7.67 4.66 -19.35
C ARG A 107 8.00 3.56 -20.35
N LYS A 108 7.47 2.35 -20.16
CA LYS A 108 7.60 1.26 -21.14
C LYS A 108 6.84 1.55 -22.43
N ASN A 109 5.72 2.28 -22.35
CA ASN A 109 4.96 2.69 -23.53
C ASN A 109 5.57 3.94 -24.21
N ASN A 110 6.13 4.86 -23.42
CA ASN A 110 6.83 6.05 -23.91
C ASN A 110 8.00 6.40 -22.96
N PRO A 111 9.27 6.34 -23.40
CA PRO A 111 10.41 6.69 -22.56
C PRO A 111 10.34 8.09 -21.93
N GLU A 112 9.68 9.03 -22.60
CA GLU A 112 9.46 10.43 -22.15
C GLU A 112 8.16 10.60 -21.34
N ALA A 113 7.58 9.50 -20.84
CA ALA A 113 6.37 9.55 -20.03
C ALA A 113 6.55 10.43 -18.79
N ALA A 114 5.50 11.18 -18.44
CA ALA A 114 5.48 11.96 -17.22
C ALA A 114 5.46 11.05 -15.98
N THR A 115 5.93 11.58 -14.86
CA THR A 115 5.76 10.97 -13.53
C THR A 115 4.53 11.54 -12.85
N LEU A 116 3.95 10.78 -11.90
CA LEU A 116 2.81 11.28 -11.14
C LEU A 116 3.26 12.43 -10.23
N GLN A 117 2.54 13.54 -10.29
CA GLN A 117 2.79 14.67 -9.41
C GLN A 117 2.53 14.30 -7.94
N PRO A 118 3.36 14.82 -7.00
CA PRO A 118 3.18 14.59 -5.57
C PRO A 118 1.77 14.92 -5.06
N GLU A 119 1.13 15.93 -5.63
CA GLU A 119 -0.22 16.39 -5.30
C GLU A 119 -1.25 15.30 -5.60
N ILE A 120 -1.13 14.64 -6.75
CA ILE A 120 -2.01 13.52 -7.13
C ILE A 120 -1.72 12.28 -6.29
N LYS A 121 -0.45 12.00 -5.98
CA LYS A 121 -0.08 10.89 -5.07
C LYS A 121 -0.74 11.03 -3.70
N LYS A 122 -0.90 12.25 -3.18
CA LYS A 122 -1.58 12.52 -1.89
C LYS A 122 -3.08 12.18 -1.92
N LEU A 123 -3.73 12.25 -3.08
CA LEU A 123 -5.15 11.92 -3.26
C LEU A 123 -5.40 10.41 -3.35
N LEU A 124 -4.36 9.64 -3.68
CA LEU A 124 -4.45 8.21 -3.87
C LEU A 124 -4.11 7.45 -2.58
N GLY A 125 -5.06 6.66 -2.09
CA GLY A 125 -4.91 5.71 -0.98
C GLY A 125 -4.84 4.26 -1.44
N THR A 126 -5.19 3.36 -0.52
CA THR A 126 -5.45 1.93 -0.83
C THR A 126 -6.93 1.65 -0.65
N GLY A 127 -7.57 1.05 -1.65
CA GLY A 127 -9.01 0.76 -1.61
C GLY A 127 -9.34 -0.29 -0.54
N ASN A 128 -10.56 -0.21 0.00
CA ASN A 128 -10.96 -0.79 1.29
C ASN A 128 -11.02 -2.34 1.32
N ALA A 129 -10.28 -2.93 2.27
CA ALA A 129 -10.46 -4.30 2.77
C ALA A 129 -11.21 -4.28 4.11
N THR A 130 -12.53 -4.05 4.07
CA THR A 130 -13.57 -4.18 5.12
C THR A 130 -13.32 -3.60 6.53
N GLY A 131 -12.09 -3.28 6.95
CA GLY A 131 -11.76 -2.57 8.18
C GLY A 131 -12.28 -3.16 9.48
N LEU A 132 -12.91 -4.34 9.49
CA LEU A 132 -13.79 -4.82 10.57
C LEU A 132 -13.10 -4.92 11.95
N GLY A 133 -11.77 -5.02 12.00
CA GLY A 133 -10.99 -4.84 13.24
C GLY A 133 -10.22 -3.51 13.32
N MET A 134 -9.64 -3.06 12.20
CA MET A 134 -8.71 -1.93 12.16
C MET A 134 -9.39 -0.57 12.22
N VAL A 135 -10.54 -0.39 11.56
CA VAL A 135 -11.28 0.89 11.56
C VAL A 135 -11.85 1.21 12.95
N PRO A 136 -12.55 0.29 13.65
CA PRO A 136 -12.96 0.52 15.03
C PRO A 136 -11.77 0.76 15.97
N TYR A 137 -10.65 0.07 15.76
CA TYR A 137 -9.45 0.24 16.57
C TYR A 137 -8.77 1.60 16.38
N LEU A 138 -8.66 2.10 15.14
CA LEU A 138 -8.11 3.43 14.85
C LEU A 138 -9.01 4.56 15.35
N ILE A 139 -10.33 4.41 15.22
CA ILE A 139 -11.30 5.39 15.75
C ILE A 139 -11.20 5.49 17.28
N SER A 140 -11.04 4.35 17.96
CA SER A 140 -10.88 4.32 19.42
C SER A 140 -9.49 4.75 19.91
N HIS A 141 -8.49 4.81 19.01
CA HIS A 141 -7.09 5.15 19.35
C HIS A 141 -6.50 6.20 18.38
N PRO A 142 -6.99 7.45 18.38
CA PRO A 142 -6.58 8.49 17.42
C PRO A 142 -5.10 8.86 17.47
N LYS A 143 -4.40 8.59 18.59
CA LYS A 143 -2.94 8.77 18.69
C LYS A 143 -2.16 7.88 17.71
N LEU A 144 -2.75 6.75 17.26
CA LEU A 144 -2.13 5.87 16.27
C LEU A 144 -2.20 6.45 14.85
N LEU A 145 -3.23 7.25 14.53
CA LEU A 145 -3.24 8.05 13.30
C LEU A 145 -2.04 8.99 13.27
N HIS A 146 -1.71 9.60 14.42
CA HIS A 146 -0.56 10.49 14.55
C HIS A 146 0.78 9.77 14.31
N LEU A 147 0.94 8.54 14.81
CA LEU A 147 2.11 7.67 14.55
C LEU A 147 2.24 7.28 13.08
N LEU A 148 1.13 7.03 12.38
CA LEU A 148 1.13 6.74 10.94
C LEU A 148 1.54 7.96 10.12
N THR A 149 1.08 9.15 10.50
CA THR A 149 1.55 10.42 9.92
C THR A 149 3.06 10.59 10.16
N TRP A 150 3.54 10.22 11.34
CA TRP A 150 4.97 10.26 11.67
C TRP A 150 5.83 9.30 10.85
N ILE A 151 5.39 8.05 10.64
CA ILE A 151 6.10 7.11 9.74
C ILE A 151 6.15 7.68 8.32
N SER A 152 5.05 8.27 7.83
CA SER A 152 5.04 8.92 6.52
C SER A 152 6.05 10.07 6.45
N LEU A 153 6.15 10.90 7.48
CA LEU A 153 7.12 12.00 7.58
C LEU A 153 8.58 11.50 7.63
N GLN A 154 8.86 10.39 8.33
CA GLN A 154 10.21 9.82 8.39
C GLN A 154 10.64 9.19 7.05
N THR A 155 9.74 8.53 6.34
CA THR A 155 10.04 8.04 4.98
C THR A 155 10.26 9.17 3.97
N TRP A 156 9.58 10.32 4.14
CA TRP A 156 9.88 11.54 3.36
C TRP A 156 11.29 12.06 3.61
N SER A 157 11.75 12.06 4.87
CA SER A 157 13.12 12.44 5.23
C SER A 157 14.17 11.54 4.59
N ILE A 158 13.92 10.22 4.53
CA ILE A 158 14.87 9.26 3.95
C ILE A 158 14.90 9.39 2.41
N GLY A 159 13.76 9.66 1.76
CA GLY A 159 13.69 9.89 0.32
C GLY A 159 14.41 11.16 -0.15
N HIS A 160 14.53 12.19 0.69
CA HIS A 160 15.30 13.40 0.39
C HIS A 160 16.82 13.24 0.57
N LEU A 161 17.26 12.30 1.42
CA LEU A 161 18.69 12.01 1.64
C LEU A 161 19.33 11.18 0.50
N HIS A 162 18.58 10.80 -0.52
CA HIS A 162 19.09 10.10 -1.72
C HIS A 162 19.00 10.94 -3.01
N LEU A 163 18.64 12.21 -2.90
CA LEU A 163 18.56 13.17 -4.02
C LEU A 163 19.47 14.39 -3.83
N GLN A 164 20.50 14.29 -2.98
CA GLN A 164 21.61 15.25 -2.91
C GLN A 164 22.92 14.59 -3.34
#